data_AF-A0A2G8SDT7-F1
#
_entry.id   AF-A0A2G8SDT7-F1
#
_cell.length_a   1.000
_cell.length_b   1.000
_cell.length_c   1.000
_cell.angle_alpha   90.00
_cell.angle_beta   90.00
_cell.angle_gamma   90.00
#
_symmetry.space_group_name_H-M   'P 1'
#
loop_
_entity.id
_entity.type
_entity.pdbx_description
1 polymer ?
#
loop_
_entity_poly.entity_id
_entity_poly.type
_entity_poly.pdbx_seq_one_letter_code
_entity_poly.pdbx_strand_id
1 'polypeptide(L)'
;MGLNPAWRSALLHTIFSTSWAEGDAIDSIMGKVNQNMITLRSLAPHSGAYFNEASLVEPHPLQAFFGDHHVRLQQIKAIYDPIDMFVVRGGIGSNEWDAELVCKL
;
A
#
# COMPACT_ATOMS: atom_id res chain seq x y z
N MET A 1 19.26 -1.79 -1.74
CA MET A 1 18.19 -0.98 -2.38
C MET A 1 16.96 -1.85 -2.43
N GLY A 2 15.89 -1.52 -1.70
CA GLY A 2 14.70 -2.37 -1.62
C GLY A 2 13.83 -2.12 -0.38
N LEU A 3 14.42 -1.57 0.68
CA LEU A 3 13.67 -1.11 1.86
C LEU A 3 13.25 0.36 1.68
N ASN A 4 12.02 0.70 2.04
CA ASN A 4 11.53 2.09 2.02
C ASN A 4 12.46 3.01 2.86
N PRO A 5 12.92 4.16 2.33
CA PRO A 5 13.77 5.10 3.08
C PRO A 5 13.20 5.56 4.42
N ALA A 6 11.88 5.61 4.58
CA ALA A 6 11.22 6.00 5.83
C ALA A 6 11.66 5.15 7.03
N TRP A 7 12.06 3.89 6.81
CA TRP A 7 12.62 3.03 7.86
C TRP A 7 13.92 3.56 8.50
N ARG A 8 14.62 4.51 7.85
CA ARG A 8 15.87 5.07 8.37
C ARG A 8 15.66 6.25 9.31
N SER A 9 14.48 6.89 9.25
CA SER A 9 14.10 8.03 10.09
C SER A 9 12.95 7.70 11.04
N ALA A 10 12.26 6.58 10.85
CA ALA A 10 11.19 6.14 11.73
C ALA A 10 11.72 5.82 13.14
N LEU A 11 11.11 6.44 14.15
CA LEU A 11 11.36 6.12 15.56
C LEU A 11 10.52 4.95 16.06
N LEU A 12 9.31 4.80 15.52
CA LEU A 12 8.32 3.81 15.93
C LEU A 12 7.67 3.18 14.69
N HIS A 13 7.40 1.88 14.78
CA HIS A 13 6.51 1.17 13.88
C HIS A 13 5.23 0.82 14.64
N THR A 14 4.09 1.31 14.17
CA THR A 14 2.78 1.12 14.84
C THR A 14 1.79 0.54 13.85
N ILE A 15 1.00 -0.42 14.34
CA ILE A 15 -0.10 -1.04 13.60
C ILE A 15 -1.40 -0.57 14.22
N PHE A 16 -2.38 -0.25 13.37
CA PHE A 16 -3.75 0.03 13.76
C PHE A 16 -4.67 -0.94 13.05
N SER A 17 -5.55 -1.57 13.81
CA SER A 17 -6.53 -2.51 13.28
C SER A 17 -7.93 -2.12 13.74
N THR A 18 -8.90 -2.47 12.91
CA THR A 18 -10.32 -2.39 13.24
C THR A 18 -10.83 -3.81 13.38
N SER A 19 -11.45 -4.14 14.51
CA SER A 19 -12.18 -5.39 14.67
C SER A 19 -13.63 -5.21 14.26
N TRP A 20 -14.27 -6.30 13.84
CA TRP A 20 -15.68 -6.36 13.48
C TRP A 20 -16.31 -7.67 13.96
N ALA A 21 -17.63 -7.68 14.13
CA ALA A 21 -18.38 -8.89 14.41
C ALA A 21 -18.78 -9.60 13.12
N GLU A 22 -19.04 -10.90 13.19
CA GLU A 22 -19.61 -11.64 12.07
C GLU A 22 -20.97 -11.03 11.68
N GLY A 23 -21.17 -10.80 10.37
CA GLY A 23 -22.38 -10.17 9.83
C GLY A 23 -22.38 -8.64 9.81
N ASP A 24 -21.34 -7.98 10.33
CA ASP A 24 -21.19 -6.53 10.19
C ASP A 24 -21.10 -6.11 8.71
N ALA A 25 -21.77 -5.02 8.35
CA ALA A 25 -21.75 -4.49 6.99
C ALA A 25 -20.34 -4.01 6.62
N ILE A 26 -19.82 -4.49 5.48
CA ILE A 26 -18.48 -4.16 4.98
C ILE A 26 -18.26 -2.64 4.89
N ASP A 27 -19.27 -1.88 4.43
CA ASP A 27 -19.15 -0.42 4.30
C ASP A 27 -18.89 0.28 5.65
N SER A 28 -19.50 -0.21 6.73
CA SER A 28 -19.27 0.31 8.08
C SER A 28 -17.85 0.00 8.56
N ILE A 29 -17.35 -1.21 8.28
CA ILE A 29 -15.98 -1.63 8.60
C ILE A 29 -14.97 -0.78 7.82
N MET A 30 -15.17 -0.64 6.52
CA MET A 30 -14.30 0.15 5.63
C MET A 30 -14.34 1.64 5.98
N GLY A 31 -15.47 2.17 6.42
CA GLY A 31 -15.57 3.54 6.94
C GLY A 31 -14.66 3.77 8.15
N LYS A 32 -14.63 2.84 9.11
CA LYS A 32 -13.71 2.91 10.26
C LYS A 32 -12.25 2.81 9.85
N VAL A 33 -11.91 1.89 8.93
CA VAL A 33 -10.54 1.74 8.41
C VAL A 33 -10.09 3.02 7.70
N ASN A 34 -10.93 3.60 6.85
CA ASN A 34 -10.65 4.87 6.17
C ASN A 34 -10.40 6.01 7.15
N GLN A 35 -11.23 6.14 8.18
CA GLN A 35 -11.07 7.18 9.18
C GLN A 35 -9.74 7.03 9.95
N ASN A 36 -9.38 5.81 10.32
CA ASN A 36 -8.09 5.52 10.95
C ASN A 36 -6.93 5.90 10.00
N MET A 37 -7.00 5.50 8.73
CA MET A 37 -5.97 5.85 7.73
C MET A 37 -5.76 7.36 7.59
N ILE A 38 -6.84 8.15 7.55
CA ILE A 38 -6.77 9.61 7.50
C ILE A 38 -6.04 10.16 8.73
N THR A 39 -6.39 9.69 9.93
CA THR A 39 -5.75 10.12 11.18
C THR A 39 -4.27 9.74 11.23
N LEU A 40 -3.89 8.56 10.77
CA LEU A 40 -2.49 8.14 10.77
C LEU A 40 -1.64 8.96 9.80
N ARG A 41 -2.19 9.24 8.61
CA ARG A 41 -1.50 10.05 7.61
C ARG A 41 -1.35 11.49 8.03
N SER A 42 -2.29 12.05 8.79
CA SER A 42 -2.15 13.41 9.33
C SER A 42 -1.08 13.51 10.43
N LEU A 43 -0.87 12.45 11.21
CA LEU A 43 0.16 12.42 12.26
C LEU A 43 1.58 12.29 11.71
N ALA A 44 1.77 11.56 10.61
CA ALA A 44 3.09 11.29 10.03
C ALA A 44 3.06 11.39 8.49
N PRO A 45 2.85 12.60 7.92
CA PRO A 45 2.59 12.79 6.49
C PRO A 45 3.77 12.43 5.59
N HIS A 46 4.99 12.42 6.14
CA HIS A 46 6.22 12.09 5.40
C HIS A 46 6.76 10.68 5.69
N SER A 47 6.02 9.87 6.45
CA SER A 47 6.39 8.48 6.74
C SER A 47 5.88 7.51 5.67
N GLY A 48 6.33 6.26 5.77
CA GLY A 48 5.83 5.14 4.96
C GLY A 48 4.85 4.26 5.71
N ALA A 49 4.39 3.22 5.01
CA ALA A 49 3.64 2.10 5.57
C ALA A 49 4.37 0.78 5.26
N TYR A 50 4.25 -0.18 6.17
CA TYR A 50 4.84 -1.50 5.97
C TYR A 50 3.93 -2.34 5.08
N PHE A 51 4.41 -2.64 3.88
CA PHE A 51 3.62 -3.31 2.83
C PHE A 51 2.92 -4.59 3.28
N ASN A 52 3.57 -5.39 4.13
CA ASN A 52 3.03 -6.68 4.55
C ASN A 52 1.86 -6.58 5.55
N GLU A 53 1.62 -5.40 6.14
CA GLU A 53 0.58 -5.15 7.15
C GLU A 53 -0.22 -3.88 6.82
N ALA A 54 -0.37 -3.57 5.52
CA ALA A 54 -1.00 -2.35 5.05
C ALA A 54 -2.47 -2.53 4.67
N SER A 55 -3.20 -1.41 4.64
CA SER A 55 -4.59 -1.37 4.20
C SER A 55 -4.72 -1.20 2.69
N LEU A 56 -5.79 -1.75 2.10
CA LEU A 56 -6.10 -1.63 0.67
C LEU A 56 -6.52 -0.22 0.25
N VAL A 57 -6.91 0.62 1.21
CA VAL A 57 -7.34 2.02 0.99
C VAL A 57 -6.22 3.03 1.24
N GLU A 58 -4.99 2.55 1.34
CA GLU A 58 -3.81 3.39 1.51
C GLU A 58 -3.70 4.42 0.36
N PRO A 59 -3.71 5.73 0.64
CA PRO A 59 -3.44 6.73 -0.38
C PRO A 59 -2.01 6.59 -0.92
N HIS A 60 -1.88 6.64 -2.25
CA HIS A 60 -0.59 6.58 -2.95
C HIS A 60 0.27 5.36 -2.55
N PRO A 61 -0.22 4.12 -2.72
CA PRO A 61 0.37 2.91 -2.16
C PRO A 61 1.84 2.71 -2.57
N LEU A 62 2.22 3.05 -3.80
CA LEU A 62 3.61 2.91 -4.26
C LEU A 62 4.59 3.76 -3.44
N GLN A 63 4.24 5.02 -3.17
CA GLN A 63 5.06 5.91 -2.34
C GLN A 63 5.02 5.47 -0.87
N ALA A 64 3.83 5.12 -0.37
CA ALA A 64 3.65 4.63 0.99
C ALA A 64 4.53 3.42 1.30
N PHE A 65 4.55 2.42 0.40
CA PHE A 65 5.17 1.13 0.64
C PHE A 65 6.64 1.09 0.24
N PHE A 66 7.01 1.73 -0.86
CA PHE A 66 8.35 1.63 -1.43
C PHE A 66 9.14 2.95 -1.39
N GLY A 67 8.48 4.07 -1.10
CA GLY A 67 9.09 5.41 -1.16
C GLY A 67 9.64 5.69 -2.56
N ASP A 68 10.68 6.51 -2.65
CA ASP A 68 11.29 6.90 -3.92
C ASP A 68 11.92 5.73 -4.69
N HIS A 69 12.10 4.57 -4.03
CA HIS A 69 12.60 3.37 -4.69
C HIS A 69 11.60 2.74 -5.67
N HIS A 70 10.31 3.11 -5.64
CA HIS A 70 9.29 2.53 -6.53
C HIS A 70 9.67 2.67 -8.01
N VAL A 71 10.29 3.79 -8.42
CA VAL A 71 10.71 4.04 -9.81
C VAL A 71 11.73 2.99 -10.27
N ARG A 72 12.76 2.73 -9.45
CA ARG A 72 13.77 1.71 -9.78
C ARG A 72 13.18 0.31 -9.74
N LEU A 73 12.26 0.04 -8.81
CA LEU A 73 11.59 -1.27 -8.72
C LEU A 73 10.70 -1.53 -9.95
N GLN A 74 10.02 -0.51 -10.48
CA GLN A 74 9.28 -0.61 -11.74
C GLN A 74 10.19 -0.96 -12.91
N GLN A 75 11.37 -0.32 -13.02
CA GLN A 75 12.37 -0.67 -14.04
C GLN A 75 12.84 -2.12 -13.92
N ILE A 76 13.05 -2.62 -12.70
CA ILE A 76 13.41 -4.01 -12.45
C ILE A 76 12.27 -4.94 -12.87
N LYS A 77 11.02 -4.64 -12.49
CA LYS A 77 9.85 -5.44 -12.89
C LYS A 77 9.73 -5.51 -14.41
N ALA A 78 9.91 -4.40 -15.13
CA ALA A 78 9.84 -4.39 -16.59
C ALA A 78 10.91 -5.27 -17.28
N ILE A 79 12.07 -5.50 -16.63
CA ILE A 79 13.11 -6.39 -17.15
C ILE A 79 12.74 -7.87 -16.94
N TYR A 80 12.25 -8.20 -15.75
CA TYR A 80 12.07 -9.60 -15.34
C TYR A 80 10.66 -10.15 -15.51
N ASP A 81 9.66 -9.26 -15.61
CA ASP A 81 8.25 -9.58 -15.83
C ASP A 81 7.64 -8.62 -16.88
N PRO A 82 8.14 -8.63 -18.13
CA PRO A 82 7.76 -7.66 -19.17
C PRO A 82 6.31 -7.80 -19.67
N ILE A 83 5.64 -8.90 -19.34
CA ILE A 83 4.25 -9.18 -19.71
C ILE A 83 3.30 -9.12 -18.51
N ASP A 84 3.78 -8.66 -17.35
CA ASP A 84 3.00 -8.54 -16.10
C ASP A 84 2.30 -9.83 -15.68
N MET A 85 3.00 -10.96 -15.72
CA MET A 85 2.47 -12.25 -15.26
C MET A 85 2.28 -12.26 -13.74
N PHE A 86 3.05 -11.46 -13.00
CA PHE A 86 2.98 -11.39 -11.54
C PHE A 86 2.50 -10.02 -11.07
N VAL A 87 1.22 -9.93 -10.73
CA VAL A 87 0.60 -8.69 -10.22
C VAL A 87 -0.07 -8.96 -8.89
N VAL A 88 0.14 -8.06 -7.92
CA VAL A 88 -0.47 -8.11 -6.59
C VAL A 88 -0.99 -6.73 -6.20
N ARG A 89 -2.02 -6.69 -5.37
CA ARG A 89 -2.68 -5.42 -4.99
C ARG A 89 -1.71 -4.54 -4.21
N GLY A 90 -1.56 -3.28 -4.65
CA GLY A 90 -0.63 -2.32 -4.06
C GLY A 90 0.85 -2.61 -4.35
N GLY A 91 1.16 -3.64 -5.14
CA GLY A 91 2.50 -3.98 -5.56
C GLY A 91 3.02 -3.10 -6.70
N ILE A 92 4.32 -3.20 -6.96
CA ILE A 92 4.95 -2.55 -8.12
C ILE A 92 4.28 -3.01 -9.42
N GLY A 93 3.83 -2.05 -10.23
CA GLY A 93 3.12 -2.29 -11.49
C GLY A 93 1.61 -2.50 -11.37
N SER A 94 1.06 -2.62 -10.16
CA SER A 94 -0.39 -2.82 -9.98
C SER A 94 -1.25 -1.62 -10.37
N ASN A 95 -0.62 -0.44 -10.53
CA ASN A 95 -1.29 0.80 -10.96
C ASN A 95 -1.54 0.87 -12.47
N GLU A 96 -1.05 -0.12 -13.23
CA GLU A 96 -1.34 -0.28 -14.66
C GLU A 96 -2.55 -1.21 -14.89
N TRP A 97 -3.23 -1.63 -13.81
CA TRP A 97 -4.33 -2.58 -13.84
C TRP A 97 -5.57 -1.99 -13.16
N ASP A 98 -6.73 -2.54 -13.49
CA ASP A 98 -7.98 -2.23 -12.81
C ASP A 98 -7.93 -2.60 -11.31
N ALA A 99 -8.96 -2.17 -10.57
CA ALA A 99 -8.98 -2.39 -9.14
C ALA A 99 -8.96 -3.88 -8.80
N GLU A 100 -9.48 -4.75 -9.66
CA GLU A 100 -9.58 -6.19 -9.48
C GLU A 100 -8.33 -6.96 -9.94
N LEU A 101 -7.38 -6.28 -10.60
CA LEU A 101 -6.19 -6.86 -11.24
C LEU A 101 -6.52 -7.88 -12.35
N VAL A 102 -7.64 -7.66 -13.04
CA VAL A 102 -8.13 -8.52 -14.13
C VAL A 102 -7.80 -7.93 -15.49
N CYS A 103 -8.00 -6.61 -15.65
CA CYS A 103 -7.74 -5.92 -16.91
C CYS A 103 -6.56 -4.94 -16.76
N LYS A 104 -5.72 -4.87 -17.79
CA LYS A 104 -4.72 -3.80 -17.93
C LYS A 104 -5.41 -2.50 -18.40
N LEU A 105 -4.99 -1.36 -17.87
CA LEU A 105 -5.55 -0.02 -18.16
C LEU A 105 -5.02 0.59 -19.47
#